data_AF-A0A7L8AI45-F1
#
_entry.id   AF-A0A7L8AI45-F1
#
_cell.length_a   1.000
_cell.length_b   1.000
_cell.length_c   1.000
_cell.angle_alpha   90.00
_cell.angle_beta   90.00
_cell.angle_gamma   90.00
#
_symmetry.space_group_name_H-M   'P 1'
#
loop_
_entity.id
_entity.type
_entity.pdbx_description
1 polymer ?
#
loop_
_entity_poly.entity_id
_entity_poly.type
_entity_poly.pdbx_seq_one_letter_code
_entity_poly.pdbx_strand_id
1 'polypeptide(L)'
;MKTGIIIVVLILVVGFFVLKNKSNKVNNEMTEFVRLESQTESTEHLPLLPENWISEIEQKWNDKEWDIYDNAHYDICEKVCNEVYSTNKYWEMNQTHADFLNELTKEQRIYFTLINFESQVNNGGVYQFLFNNPDLPIIALQGMKEIEMSKLAKDYEIVLKEYFGNFNTIQELYSKFQNDKSDWYKRAQAFADGYKELPSAEKIEDYFYEENFVKTYQQNLTNYVKENRNKFYRTE
;
A
#
# COMPACT_ATOMS: atom_id res chain seq x y z
N MET A 1 47.09 -33.83 -1.15
CA MET A 1 45.77 -34.11 -1.76
C MET A 1 44.61 -34.15 -0.76
N LYS A 2 44.75 -34.69 0.47
CA LYS A 2 43.61 -34.82 1.41
C LYS A 2 43.09 -33.49 2.00
N THR A 3 43.96 -32.50 2.20
CA THR A 3 43.58 -31.18 2.77
C THR A 3 42.84 -30.28 1.78
N GLY A 4 43.13 -30.38 0.47
CA GLY A 4 42.47 -29.58 -0.56
C GLY A 4 41.01 -30.00 -0.81
N ILE A 5 40.70 -31.30 -0.68
CA ILE A 5 39.34 -31.82 -0.83
C ILE A 5 38.43 -31.36 0.32
N ILE A 6 38.97 -31.27 1.55
CA ILE A 6 38.22 -30.81 2.74
C ILE A 6 37.80 -29.33 2.59
N ILE A 7 38.67 -28.48 2.05
CA ILE A 7 38.37 -27.06 1.83
C ILE A 7 37.28 -26.87 0.77
N VAL A 8 37.32 -27.65 -0.32
CA VAL A 8 36.30 -27.58 -1.38
C VAL A 8 34.93 -28.04 -0.86
N VAL A 9 34.88 -29.08 -0.03
CA VAL A 9 33.63 -29.55 0.60
C VAL A 9 33.07 -28.52 1.58
N LEU A 10 33.92 -27.86 2.37
CA LEU A 10 33.50 -26.78 3.27
C LEU A 10 32.93 -25.57 2.51
N ILE A 11 33.54 -25.17 1.40
CA ILE A 11 33.04 -24.08 0.54
C ILE A 11 31.70 -24.46 -0.09
N LEU A 12 31.52 -25.72 -0.51
CA LEU A 12 30.26 -26.20 -1.06
C LEU A 12 29.15 -26.28 0.00
N VAL A 13 29.46 -26.68 1.23
CA VAL A 13 28.50 -26.72 2.34
C VAL A 13 28.08 -25.30 2.75
N VAL A 14 29.02 -24.37 2.85
CA VAL A 14 28.72 -22.95 3.13
C VAL A 14 27.93 -22.34 1.97
N GLY A 15 28.32 -22.62 0.72
CA GLY A 15 27.58 -22.18 -0.46
C GLY A 15 26.15 -22.73 -0.51
N PHE A 16 25.96 -24.00 -0.13
CA PHE A 16 24.65 -24.64 -0.02
C PHE A 16 23.81 -24.03 1.11
N PHE A 17 24.40 -23.70 2.27
CA PHE A 17 23.70 -23.01 3.36
C PHE A 17 23.35 -21.56 3.02
N VAL A 18 24.22 -20.84 2.29
CA VAL A 18 23.93 -19.47 1.80
C VAL A 18 22.85 -19.49 0.73
N LEU A 19 22.87 -20.48 -0.17
CA LEU A 19 21.81 -20.68 -1.17
C LEU A 19 20.49 -21.11 -0.53
N LYS A 20 20.53 -21.99 0.49
CA LYS A 20 19.34 -22.41 1.26
C LYS A 20 18.77 -21.28 2.12
N ASN A 21 19.60 -20.41 2.69
CA ASN A 21 19.13 -19.19 3.38
C ASN A 21 18.62 -18.13 2.40
N LYS A 22 19.11 -18.09 1.16
CA LYS A 22 18.49 -17.27 0.10
C LYS A 22 17.17 -17.87 -0.41
N SER A 23 17.03 -19.19 -0.46
CA SER A 23 15.77 -19.86 -0.85
C SER A 23 14.75 -19.93 0.29
N ASN A 24 15.19 -19.81 1.54
CA ASN A 24 14.34 -19.71 2.73
C ASN A 24 14.02 -18.25 3.11
N LYS A 25 14.48 -17.27 2.34
CA LYS A 25 13.70 -16.04 2.26
C LYS A 25 12.39 -16.50 1.63
N VAL A 26 11.34 -16.57 2.45
CA VAL A 26 9.97 -16.55 1.95
C VAL A 26 10.00 -15.50 0.85
N ASN A 27 9.86 -15.95 -0.40
CA ASN A 27 9.57 -15.05 -1.48
C ASN A 27 8.39 -14.26 -0.96
N ASN A 28 8.58 -12.97 -0.68
CA ASN A 28 7.54 -12.06 -0.24
C ASN A 28 6.65 -11.76 -1.47
N GLU A 29 6.25 -12.84 -2.14
CA GLU A 29 5.35 -12.88 -3.26
C GLU A 29 3.97 -12.76 -2.65
N MET A 30 3.20 -11.80 -3.16
CA MET A 30 1.82 -11.59 -2.77
C MET A 30 1.05 -12.91 -2.89
N THR A 31 0.68 -13.49 -1.74
CA THR A 31 -0.17 -14.68 -1.70
C THR A 31 -1.65 -14.30 -1.71
N GLU A 32 -2.00 -13.09 -1.21
CA GLU A 32 -3.40 -12.65 -1.05
C GLU A 32 -3.60 -11.13 -1.19
N PHE A 33 -4.79 -10.69 -1.63
CA PHE A 33 -5.23 -9.30 -1.47
C PHE A 33 -5.58 -8.99 -0.02
N VAL A 34 -5.38 -7.73 0.37
CA VAL A 34 -5.89 -7.16 1.62
C VAL A 34 -7.42 -7.16 1.60
N ARG A 35 -8.02 -7.46 2.75
CA ARG A 35 -9.48 -7.57 2.90
C ARG A 35 -10.02 -6.38 3.68
N LEU A 36 -11.19 -5.87 3.29
CA LEU A 36 -11.81 -4.76 4.00
C LEU A 36 -12.19 -5.15 5.43
N GLU A 37 -12.83 -6.32 5.56
CA GLU A 37 -13.13 -6.97 6.83
C GLU A 37 -12.13 -8.13 7.01
N SER A 38 -11.29 -8.03 8.02
CA SER A 38 -10.27 -9.04 8.32
C SER A 38 -10.59 -9.78 9.62
N GLN A 39 -10.32 -11.08 9.64
CA GLN A 39 -10.45 -11.89 10.86
C GLN A 39 -9.30 -11.67 11.85
N THR A 40 -8.21 -11.06 11.40
CA THR A 40 -7.02 -10.77 12.22
C THR A 40 -6.96 -9.32 12.68
N GLU A 41 -8.00 -8.51 12.41
CA GLU A 41 -8.07 -7.12 12.82
C GLU A 41 -7.87 -6.95 14.33
N SER A 42 -7.05 -5.97 14.71
CA SER A 42 -6.65 -5.67 16.07
C SER A 42 -6.49 -4.17 16.30
N THR A 43 -6.43 -3.78 17.58
CA THR A 43 -6.11 -2.41 18.02
C THR A 43 -4.70 -2.28 18.61
N GLU A 44 -3.92 -3.36 18.58
CA GLU A 44 -2.54 -3.38 19.10
C GLU A 44 -1.63 -2.39 18.36
N HIS A 45 -1.89 -2.20 17.06
CA HIS A 45 -1.13 -1.32 16.18
C HIS A 45 -1.51 0.16 16.29
N LEU A 46 -2.46 0.52 17.16
CA LEU A 46 -2.84 1.93 17.35
C LEU A 46 -1.73 2.68 18.10
N PRO A 47 -1.13 3.74 17.51
CA PRO A 47 -0.16 4.58 18.18
C PRO A 47 -0.79 5.26 19.40
N LEU A 48 0.00 5.48 20.44
CA LEU A 48 -0.35 6.30 21.60
C LEU A 48 0.15 7.73 21.36
N LEU A 49 -0.76 8.71 21.35
CA LEU A 49 -0.47 10.09 21.02
C LEU A 49 -0.95 11.04 22.14
N PRO A 50 -0.35 12.23 22.32
CA PRO A 50 -0.84 13.23 23.27
C PRO A 50 -2.30 13.62 22.98
N GLU A 51 -3.13 13.86 24.00
CA GLU A 51 -4.56 14.20 23.80
C GLU A 51 -4.81 15.36 22.82
N ASN A 52 -3.90 16.34 22.79
CA ASN A 52 -4.00 17.58 22.03
C ASN A 52 -3.27 17.55 20.67
N TRP A 53 -2.70 16.42 20.24
CA TRP A 53 -1.82 16.36 19.07
C TRP A 53 -2.49 16.84 17.76
N ILE A 54 -3.76 16.48 17.51
CA ILE A 54 -4.48 16.95 16.32
C ILE A 54 -4.70 18.46 16.38
N SER A 55 -5.09 19.01 17.54
CA SER A 55 -5.31 20.45 17.68
C SER A 55 -4.02 21.25 17.50
N GLU A 56 -2.87 20.69 17.90
CA GLU A 56 -1.56 21.30 17.67
C GLU A 56 -1.22 21.37 16.18
N ILE A 57 -1.53 20.31 15.42
CA ILE A 57 -1.38 20.30 13.96
C ILE A 57 -2.33 21.34 13.35
N GLU A 58 -3.61 21.37 13.72
CA GLU A 58 -4.56 22.34 13.20
C GLU A 58 -4.10 23.79 13.46
N GLN A 59 -3.61 24.06 14.67
CA GLN A 59 -3.08 25.38 15.03
C GLN A 59 -1.82 25.73 14.22
N LYS A 60 -0.92 24.78 13.96
CA LYS A 60 0.28 24.97 13.12
C LYS A 60 -0.08 25.41 11.70
N TRP A 61 -1.22 24.96 11.18
CA TRP A 61 -1.62 25.16 9.77
C TRP A 61 -2.71 26.22 9.56
N ASN A 62 -3.34 26.74 10.61
CA ASN A 62 -4.50 27.63 10.50
C ASN A 62 -4.25 28.91 9.67
N ASP A 63 -3.04 29.47 9.77
CA ASP A 63 -2.69 30.75 9.12
C ASP A 63 -1.75 30.57 7.91
N LYS A 64 -1.48 29.33 7.51
CA LYS A 64 -0.59 29.01 6.39
C LYS A 64 -1.39 28.79 5.12
N GLU A 65 -0.85 29.26 3.99
CA GLU A 65 -1.36 28.84 2.69
C GLU A 65 -1.15 27.33 2.53
N TRP A 66 -2.15 26.66 1.96
CA TRP A 66 -2.07 25.23 1.71
C TRP A 66 -1.06 24.98 0.59
N ASP A 67 -0.10 24.10 0.83
CA ASP A 67 0.88 23.62 -0.16
C ASP A 67 0.67 22.12 -0.40
N ILE A 68 0.85 21.69 -1.65
CA ILE A 68 0.60 20.32 -2.08
C ILE A 68 1.49 19.28 -1.40
N TYR A 69 2.69 19.67 -0.94
CA TYR A 69 3.69 18.80 -0.31
C TYR A 69 4.00 19.19 1.15
N ASP A 70 3.48 20.31 1.65
CA ASP A 70 3.69 20.78 3.02
C ASP A 70 2.38 21.30 3.63
N ASN A 71 1.60 20.40 4.26
CA ASN A 71 0.35 20.73 4.92
C ASN A 71 -0.02 19.72 6.03
N ALA A 72 -1.14 19.96 6.71
CA ALA A 72 -1.63 19.14 7.83
C ALA A 72 -1.75 17.64 7.51
N HIS A 73 -2.09 17.28 6.27
CA HIS A 73 -2.18 15.90 5.80
C HIS A 73 -0.88 15.12 6.05
N TYR A 74 0.27 15.73 5.74
CA TYR A 74 1.56 15.05 5.91
C TYR A 74 1.96 14.91 7.37
N ASP A 75 1.68 15.91 8.21
CA ASP A 75 1.91 15.80 9.66
C ASP A 75 1.04 14.68 10.28
N ILE A 76 -0.21 14.57 9.83
CA ILE A 76 -1.12 13.50 10.27
C ILE A 76 -0.65 12.14 9.76
N CYS A 77 -0.32 12.04 8.46
CA CYS A 77 0.21 10.84 7.82
C CYS A 77 1.45 10.33 8.54
N GLU A 78 2.36 11.22 8.96
CA GLU A 78 3.55 10.83 9.69
C GLU A 78 3.18 10.07 10.97
N LYS A 79 2.26 10.62 11.78
CA LYS A 79 1.86 10.04 13.07
C LYS A 79 1.04 8.76 12.97
N VAL A 80 0.03 8.74 12.11
CA VAL A 80 -0.94 7.62 12.10
C VAL A 80 -0.64 6.56 11.06
N CYS A 81 0.33 6.79 10.15
CA CYS A 81 0.70 5.84 9.10
C CYS A 81 2.21 5.52 9.10
N ASN A 82 3.08 6.51 8.87
CA ASN A 82 4.52 6.25 8.70
C ASN A 82 5.15 5.72 9.98
N GLU A 83 4.84 6.32 11.13
CA GLU A 83 5.33 5.87 12.44
C GLU A 83 4.83 4.44 12.76
N VAL A 84 3.60 4.09 12.37
CA VAL A 84 3.03 2.74 12.55
C VAL A 84 3.80 1.70 11.72
N TYR A 85 4.10 2.00 10.44
CA TYR A 85 4.97 1.14 9.63
C TYR A 85 6.37 1.00 10.24
N SER A 86 6.96 2.12 10.69
CA SER A 86 8.32 2.16 11.21
C SER A 86 8.48 1.44 12.55
N THR A 87 7.43 1.39 13.36
CA THR A 87 7.41 0.75 14.68
C THR A 87 7.21 -0.75 14.55
N ASN A 88 6.27 -1.18 13.70
CA ASN A 88 5.93 -2.59 13.56
C ASN A 88 6.94 -3.36 12.72
N LYS A 89 7.52 -2.71 11.68
CA LYS A 89 8.55 -3.31 10.81
C LYS A 89 8.22 -4.74 10.39
N TYR A 90 7.01 -4.96 9.88
CA TYR A 90 6.50 -6.28 9.50
C TYR A 90 7.48 -7.08 8.62
N TRP A 91 8.29 -6.39 7.80
CA TRP A 91 9.33 -7.00 6.97
C TRP A 91 10.48 -7.65 7.77
N GLU A 92 10.78 -7.18 8.98
CA GLU A 92 11.74 -7.81 9.90
C GLU A 92 11.15 -9.05 10.59
N MET A 93 9.82 -9.15 10.63
CA MET A 93 9.07 -10.26 11.24
C MET A 93 8.75 -11.41 10.26
N ASN A 94 9.24 -11.33 9.02
CA ASN A 94 8.89 -12.24 7.91
C ASN A 94 7.38 -12.29 7.61
N GLN A 95 6.67 -11.19 7.85
CA GLN A 95 5.26 -11.03 7.54
C GLN A 95 5.10 -10.41 6.14
N THR A 96 4.06 -10.80 5.40
CA THR A 96 3.74 -10.13 4.12
C THR A 96 3.09 -8.77 4.37
N HIS A 97 3.09 -7.89 3.38
CA HIS A 97 2.40 -6.60 3.50
C HIS A 97 0.90 -6.78 3.76
N ALA A 98 0.28 -7.74 3.06
CA ALA A 98 -1.13 -8.03 3.20
C ALA A 98 -1.47 -8.57 4.60
N ASP A 99 -0.65 -9.46 5.17
CA ASP A 99 -0.84 -9.97 6.53
C ASP A 99 -0.82 -8.83 7.55
N PHE A 100 0.17 -7.93 7.45
CA PHE A 100 0.28 -6.78 8.34
C PHE A 100 -0.94 -5.86 8.24
N LEU A 101 -1.33 -5.49 7.02
CA LEU A 101 -2.50 -4.64 6.83
C LEU A 101 -3.79 -5.29 7.33
N ASN A 102 -3.94 -6.59 7.16
CA ASN A 102 -5.09 -7.34 7.68
C ASN A 102 -5.16 -7.33 9.22
N GLU A 103 -4.07 -7.04 9.95
CA GLU A 103 -4.09 -6.85 11.40
C GLU A 103 -4.51 -5.44 11.83
N LEU A 104 -4.40 -4.44 10.95
CA LEU A 104 -4.84 -3.07 11.25
C LEU A 104 -6.36 -2.99 11.36
N THR A 105 -6.87 -1.89 11.94
CA THR A 105 -8.29 -1.58 11.87
C THR A 105 -8.73 -1.38 10.40
N LYS A 106 -10.01 -1.62 10.09
CA LYS A 106 -10.60 -1.30 8.79
C LYS A 106 -10.24 0.12 8.34
N GLU A 107 -10.35 1.08 9.26
CA GLU A 107 -10.12 2.49 8.96
C GLU A 107 -8.63 2.76 8.65
N GLN A 108 -7.70 2.17 9.41
CA GLN A 108 -6.28 2.22 9.09
C GLN A 108 -5.98 1.57 7.74
N ARG A 109 -6.54 0.40 7.42
CA ARG A 109 -6.34 -0.25 6.11
C ARG A 109 -6.72 0.67 4.96
N ILE A 110 -7.88 1.33 5.04
CA ILE A 110 -8.35 2.27 4.03
C ILE A 110 -7.36 3.43 3.89
N TYR A 111 -7.03 4.09 5.00
CA TYR A 111 -6.16 5.25 4.99
C TYR A 111 -4.76 4.92 4.47
N PHE A 112 -4.16 3.83 4.96
CA PHE A 112 -2.82 3.38 4.56
C PHE A 112 -2.81 3.05 3.07
N THR A 113 -3.87 2.43 2.57
CA THR A 113 -4.01 2.15 1.15
C THR A 113 -4.07 3.42 0.31
N LEU A 114 -4.82 4.42 0.76
CA LEU A 114 -4.99 5.69 0.04
C LEU A 114 -3.74 6.60 0.11
N ILE A 115 -2.96 6.52 1.19
CA ILE A 115 -1.62 7.12 1.28
C ILE A 115 -0.66 6.46 0.30
N ASN A 116 -0.65 5.11 0.23
CA ASN A 116 0.15 4.40 -0.75
C ASN A 116 -0.30 4.72 -2.18
N PHE A 117 -1.60 4.84 -2.44
CA PHE A 117 -2.14 5.26 -3.72
C PHE A 117 -1.61 6.64 -4.12
N GLU A 118 -1.76 7.65 -3.27
CA GLU A 118 -1.24 9.00 -3.52
C GLU A 118 0.26 9.01 -3.82
N SER A 119 1.04 8.33 -2.98
CA SER A 119 2.50 8.25 -3.13
C SER A 119 2.92 7.61 -4.46
N GLN A 120 2.28 6.51 -4.86
CA GLN A 120 2.63 5.83 -6.11
C GLN A 120 2.12 6.60 -7.34
N VAL A 121 0.93 7.19 -7.28
CA VAL A 121 0.37 7.96 -8.41
C VAL A 121 1.17 9.23 -8.65
N ASN A 122 1.62 9.92 -7.60
CA ASN A 122 2.52 11.08 -7.71
C ASN A 122 3.88 10.75 -8.34
N ASN A 123 4.32 9.49 -8.29
CA ASN A 123 5.63 9.08 -8.80
C ASN A 123 5.58 8.42 -10.19
N GLY A 124 4.55 7.63 -10.49
CA GLY A 124 4.46 6.89 -11.76
C GLY A 124 3.04 6.46 -12.12
N GLY A 125 2.05 7.21 -11.64
CA GLY A 125 0.67 7.02 -12.03
C GLY A 125 -0.02 5.81 -11.38
N VAL A 126 -1.25 5.57 -11.80
CA VAL A 126 -2.08 4.47 -11.26
C VAL A 126 -1.47 3.12 -11.58
N TYR A 127 -0.76 3.04 -12.70
CA TYR A 127 -0.02 1.85 -13.09
C TYR A 127 1.06 1.46 -12.08
N GLN A 128 1.88 2.43 -11.62
CA GLN A 128 2.91 2.18 -10.62
C GLN A 128 2.28 1.70 -9.30
N PHE A 129 1.12 2.23 -8.92
CA PHE A 129 0.38 1.76 -7.75
C PHE A 129 0.02 0.27 -7.85
N LEU A 130 -0.64 -0.12 -8.95
CA LEU A 130 -1.09 -1.51 -9.17
C LEU A 130 0.07 -2.51 -9.21
N PHE A 131 1.24 -2.08 -9.68
CA PHE A 131 2.43 -2.92 -9.73
C PHE A 131 3.15 -3.03 -8.38
N ASN A 132 3.35 -1.92 -7.68
CA ASN A 132 4.09 -1.91 -6.42
C ASN A 132 3.26 -2.39 -5.22
N ASN A 133 1.94 -2.24 -5.29
CA ASN A 133 1.00 -2.64 -4.24
C ASN A 133 -0.10 -3.55 -4.83
N PRO A 134 0.26 -4.72 -5.38
CA PRO A 134 -0.69 -5.59 -6.07
C PRO A 134 -1.75 -6.20 -5.13
N ASP A 135 -1.55 -6.13 -3.82
CA ASP A 135 -2.46 -6.55 -2.76
C ASP A 135 -3.54 -5.53 -2.38
N LEU A 136 -3.36 -4.26 -2.77
CA LEU A 136 -4.24 -3.14 -2.45
C LEU A 136 -5.29 -2.70 -3.50
N PRO A 137 -5.36 -3.19 -4.77
CA PRO A 137 -6.21 -2.60 -5.79
C PRO A 137 -7.69 -2.50 -5.40
N ILE A 138 -8.22 -3.52 -4.71
CA ILE A 138 -9.62 -3.56 -4.29
C ILE A 138 -9.88 -2.59 -3.13
N ILE A 139 -8.99 -2.57 -2.14
CA ILE A 139 -9.12 -1.69 -0.98
C ILE A 139 -9.00 -0.23 -1.39
N ALA A 140 -8.18 0.10 -2.40
CA ALA A 140 -8.10 1.45 -2.94
C ALA A 140 -9.47 1.92 -3.47
N LEU A 141 -10.18 1.09 -4.25
CA LEU A 141 -11.52 1.42 -4.74
C LEU A 141 -12.51 1.60 -3.59
N GLN A 142 -12.47 0.72 -2.58
CA GLN A 142 -13.35 0.83 -1.42
C GLN A 142 -13.06 2.08 -0.59
N GLY A 143 -11.78 2.38 -0.36
CA GLY A 143 -11.34 3.58 0.32
C GLY A 143 -11.77 4.85 -0.40
N MET A 144 -11.59 4.93 -1.72
CA MET A 144 -12.05 6.09 -2.52
C MET A 144 -13.56 6.32 -2.37
N LYS A 145 -14.36 5.26 -2.28
CA LYS A 145 -15.81 5.35 -2.03
C LYS A 145 -16.09 5.81 -0.60
N GLU A 146 -15.33 5.32 0.37
CA GLU A 146 -15.49 5.63 1.79
C GLU A 146 -15.10 7.07 2.14
N ILE A 147 -14.09 7.63 1.48
CA ILE A 147 -13.70 9.04 1.63
C ILE A 147 -14.39 9.98 0.62
N GLU A 148 -15.51 9.54 0.05
CA GLU A 148 -16.39 10.29 -0.85
C GLU A 148 -15.75 10.83 -2.15
N MET A 149 -14.63 10.24 -2.59
CA MET A 149 -13.95 10.58 -3.84
C MET A 149 -14.63 9.94 -5.06
N SER A 150 -15.90 10.28 -5.28
CA SER A 150 -16.79 9.62 -6.23
C SER A 150 -16.27 9.60 -7.67
N LYS A 151 -15.66 10.70 -8.14
CA LYS A 151 -15.07 10.77 -9.50
C LYS A 151 -13.90 9.79 -9.62
N LEU A 152 -12.97 9.83 -8.66
CA LEU A 152 -11.81 8.94 -8.61
C LEU A 152 -12.23 7.48 -8.51
N ALA A 153 -13.16 7.16 -7.63
CA ALA A 153 -13.69 5.80 -7.48
C ALA A 153 -14.30 5.28 -8.80
N LYS A 154 -15.07 6.10 -9.51
CA LYS A 154 -15.69 5.72 -10.78
C LYS A 154 -14.64 5.45 -11.87
N ASP A 155 -13.68 6.35 -12.03
CA ASP A 155 -12.65 6.21 -13.05
C ASP A 155 -11.70 5.05 -12.72
N TYR A 156 -11.34 4.89 -11.45
CA TYR A 156 -10.51 3.80 -10.98
C TYR A 156 -11.18 2.44 -11.12
N GLU A 157 -12.52 2.34 -10.96
CA GLU A 157 -13.25 1.11 -11.25
C GLU A 157 -13.12 0.68 -12.72
N ILE A 158 -13.01 1.64 -13.65
CA ILE A 158 -12.75 1.33 -15.08
C ILE A 158 -11.33 0.78 -15.23
N VAL A 159 -10.34 1.41 -14.61
CA VAL A 159 -8.96 0.92 -14.61
C VAL A 159 -8.88 -0.51 -14.06
N LEU A 160 -9.60 -0.82 -12.99
CA LEU A 160 -9.63 -2.19 -12.46
C LEU A 160 -10.27 -3.18 -13.42
N LYS A 161 -11.31 -2.78 -14.18
CA LYS A 161 -11.92 -3.63 -15.22
C LYS A 161 -10.97 -3.87 -16.39
N GLU A 162 -10.15 -2.88 -16.75
CA GLU A 162 -9.08 -3.02 -17.74
C GLU A 162 -7.97 -3.97 -17.21
N TYR A 163 -7.50 -3.73 -16.00
CA TYR A 163 -6.39 -4.47 -15.37
C TYR A 163 -6.71 -5.94 -15.09
N PHE A 164 -7.92 -6.22 -14.61
CA PHE A 164 -8.33 -7.57 -14.25
C PHE A 164 -9.14 -8.31 -15.34
N GLY A 165 -9.51 -7.60 -16.42
CA GLY A 165 -10.61 -7.97 -17.30
C GLY A 165 -11.98 -7.86 -16.58
N ASN A 166 -13.09 -8.08 -17.29
CA ASN A 166 -14.41 -8.15 -16.64
C ASN A 166 -14.39 -9.20 -15.52
N PHE A 167 -14.81 -8.82 -14.32
CA PHE A 167 -14.93 -9.70 -13.17
C PHE A 167 -16.29 -9.48 -12.50
N ASN A 168 -16.88 -10.56 -12.01
CA ASN A 168 -18.15 -10.50 -11.28
C ASN A 168 -17.94 -10.51 -9.76
N THR A 169 -16.79 -11.01 -9.27
CA THR A 169 -16.47 -11.12 -7.84
C THR A 169 -14.98 -10.97 -7.57
N ILE A 170 -14.62 -10.58 -6.34
CA ILE A 170 -13.23 -10.47 -5.86
C ILE A 170 -12.51 -11.84 -5.91
N GLN A 171 -13.19 -12.95 -5.59
CA GLN A 171 -12.62 -14.31 -5.68
C GLN A 171 -12.18 -14.69 -7.10
N GLU A 172 -12.85 -14.18 -8.13
CA GLU A 172 -12.46 -14.39 -9.53
C GLU A 172 -11.10 -13.73 -9.85
N LEU A 173 -10.77 -12.63 -9.17
CA LEU A 173 -9.51 -11.91 -9.32
C LEU A 173 -8.34 -12.68 -8.69
N TYR A 174 -8.54 -13.27 -7.51
CA TYR A 174 -7.54 -14.08 -6.81
C TYR A 174 -7.00 -15.22 -7.69
N SER A 175 -7.88 -15.95 -8.38
CA SER A 175 -7.47 -17.10 -9.20
C SER A 175 -6.68 -16.72 -10.46
N LYS A 176 -6.80 -15.48 -10.96
CA LYS A 176 -6.05 -15.00 -12.13
C LYS A 176 -4.62 -14.57 -11.79
N PHE A 177 -4.41 -14.01 -10.59
CA PHE A 177 -3.13 -13.43 -10.17
C PHE A 177 -2.11 -14.47 -9.66
N GLN A 178 -2.57 -15.60 -9.14
CA GLN A 178 -1.72 -16.68 -8.61
C GLN A 178 -1.11 -17.61 -9.69
N ASN A 179 -1.08 -17.20 -10.96
CA ASN A 179 -0.55 -18.05 -12.04
C ASN A 179 0.98 -17.90 -12.18
N ASP A 180 1.70 -18.62 -11.32
CA ASP A 180 3.14 -18.58 -10.97
C ASP A 180 4.20 -18.84 -12.08
N LYS A 181 3.91 -18.66 -13.38
CA LYS A 181 4.77 -19.20 -14.45
C LYS A 181 5.74 -18.23 -15.14
N SER A 182 5.97 -17.01 -14.65
CA SER A 182 6.84 -16.06 -15.37
C SER A 182 8.04 -15.51 -14.59
N ASP A 183 9.19 -15.59 -15.25
CA ASP A 183 10.49 -14.97 -14.95
C ASP A 183 10.36 -13.43 -14.82
N TRP A 184 11.16 -12.81 -13.94
CA TRP A 184 11.18 -11.37 -13.69
C TRP A 184 11.32 -10.52 -14.96
N TYR A 185 12.15 -10.93 -15.91
CA TYR A 185 12.28 -10.21 -17.19
C TYR A 185 10.98 -10.27 -18.02
N LYS A 186 10.26 -11.39 -17.97
CA LYS A 186 8.95 -11.53 -18.60
C LYS A 186 7.88 -10.72 -17.85
N ARG A 187 8.00 -10.59 -16.52
CA ARG A 187 7.15 -9.70 -15.70
C ARG A 187 7.38 -8.23 -16.05
N ALA A 188 8.63 -7.80 -16.22
CA ALA A 188 9.00 -6.43 -16.62
C ALA A 188 8.61 -6.07 -18.06
N GLN A 189 8.67 -7.04 -18.99
CA GLN A 189 8.18 -6.84 -20.37
C GLN A 189 6.65 -6.81 -20.42
N ALA A 190 5.98 -7.73 -19.72
CA ALA A 190 4.53 -7.68 -19.53
C ALA A 190 4.10 -6.40 -18.80
N PHE A 191 4.98 -5.83 -17.97
CA PHE A 191 4.77 -4.54 -17.29
C PHE A 191 4.73 -3.37 -18.29
N ALA A 192 5.76 -3.22 -19.13
CA ALA A 192 5.77 -2.17 -20.15
C ALA A 192 4.62 -2.31 -21.18
N ASP A 193 4.20 -3.54 -21.48
CA ASP A 193 3.08 -3.79 -22.39
C ASP A 193 1.71 -3.59 -21.71
N GLY A 194 1.60 -3.85 -20.40
CA GLY A 194 0.38 -3.66 -19.62
C GLY A 194 -0.05 -2.20 -19.45
N TYR A 195 0.88 -1.23 -19.45
CA TYR A 195 0.53 0.20 -19.44
C TYR A 195 -0.32 0.59 -20.67
N LYS A 196 -0.01 0.01 -21.84
CA LYS A 196 -0.78 0.23 -23.09
C LYS A 196 -2.19 -0.36 -23.02
N GLU A 197 -2.43 -1.25 -22.06
CA GLU A 197 -3.72 -1.92 -21.84
C GLU A 197 -4.57 -1.20 -20.77
N LEU A 198 -4.07 -0.14 -20.11
CA LEU A 198 -4.80 0.66 -19.12
C LEU A 198 -5.04 2.12 -19.57
N PRO A 199 -5.66 2.38 -20.73
CA PRO A 199 -5.86 3.74 -21.22
C PRO A 199 -6.69 4.61 -20.25
N SER A 200 -7.51 4.02 -19.37
CA SER A 200 -8.26 4.78 -18.38
C SER A 200 -7.41 5.28 -17.21
N ALA A 201 -6.17 4.80 -17.04
CA ALA A 201 -5.25 5.31 -16.02
C ALA A 201 -4.81 6.74 -16.32
N GLU A 202 -4.54 7.06 -17.59
CA GLU A 202 -4.19 8.41 -18.05
C GLU A 202 -5.26 9.44 -17.66
N LYS A 203 -6.55 9.05 -17.76
CA LYS A 203 -7.66 9.91 -17.36
C LYS A 203 -7.61 10.31 -15.88
N ILE A 204 -7.14 9.42 -15.00
CA ILE A 204 -6.98 9.73 -13.58
C ILE A 204 -5.82 10.70 -13.41
N GLU A 205 -4.69 10.42 -14.05
CA GLU A 205 -3.48 11.24 -14.02
C GLU A 205 -3.74 12.68 -14.49
N ASP A 206 -4.59 12.87 -15.51
CA ASP A 206 -4.99 14.20 -16.03
C ASP A 206 -5.48 15.17 -14.95
N TYR A 207 -6.15 14.66 -13.91
CA TYR A 207 -6.67 15.50 -12.83
C TYR A 207 -6.07 15.22 -11.47
N PHE A 208 -5.40 14.08 -11.26
CA PHE A 208 -4.89 13.71 -9.94
C PHE A 208 -3.78 14.67 -9.49
N TYR A 209 -3.11 15.35 -10.43
CA TYR A 209 -2.08 16.36 -10.14
C TYR A 209 -2.62 17.79 -10.07
N GLU A 210 -3.92 18.01 -10.34
CA GLU A 210 -4.52 19.32 -10.20
C GLU A 210 -4.60 19.72 -8.72
N GLU A 211 -4.09 20.91 -8.39
CA GLU A 211 -4.00 21.42 -7.02
C GLU A 211 -5.31 21.30 -6.24
N ASN A 212 -6.43 21.69 -6.86
CA ASN A 212 -7.76 21.61 -6.24
C ASN A 212 -8.18 20.16 -5.94
N PHE A 213 -7.85 19.23 -6.83
CA PHE A 213 -8.16 17.82 -6.63
C PHE A 213 -7.34 17.24 -5.49
N VAL A 214 -6.01 17.48 -5.48
CA VAL A 214 -5.11 17.01 -4.42
C VAL A 214 -5.52 17.58 -3.06
N LYS A 215 -5.85 18.87 -3.02
CA LYS A 215 -6.35 19.53 -1.81
C LYS A 215 -7.61 18.85 -1.28
N THR A 216 -8.58 18.56 -2.15
CA THR A 216 -9.82 17.86 -1.76
C THR A 216 -9.52 16.44 -1.25
N TYR A 217 -8.64 15.72 -1.95
CA TYR A 217 -8.24 14.36 -1.58
C TYR A 217 -7.59 14.30 -0.19
N GLN A 218 -6.60 15.16 0.05
CA GLN A 218 -5.88 15.26 1.32
C GLN A 218 -6.77 15.77 2.48
N GLN A 219 -7.69 16.70 2.19
CA GLN A 219 -8.69 17.15 3.16
C GLN A 219 -9.64 16.01 3.57
N ASN A 220 -10.12 15.23 2.60
CA ASN A 220 -11.01 14.09 2.90
C ASN A 220 -10.28 13.02 3.72
N LEU A 221 -9.01 12.74 3.43
CA LEU A 221 -8.19 11.83 4.25
C LEU A 221 -7.99 12.35 5.68
N THR A 222 -7.70 13.65 5.82
CA THR A 222 -7.58 14.30 7.14
C THR A 222 -8.89 14.22 7.94
N ASN A 223 -10.03 14.51 7.30
CA ASN A 223 -11.35 14.41 7.92
C ASN A 223 -11.67 12.97 8.33
N TYR A 224 -11.34 12.00 7.48
CA TYR A 224 -11.55 10.59 7.75
C TYR A 224 -10.83 10.12 9.03
N VAL A 225 -9.59 10.59 9.26
CA VAL A 225 -8.85 10.33 10.51
C VAL A 225 -9.57 10.94 11.72
N LYS A 226 -9.99 12.22 11.60
CA LYS A 226 -10.64 12.96 12.69
C LYS A 226 -11.98 12.35 13.11
N GLU A 227 -12.80 11.97 12.13
CA GLU A 227 -14.11 11.36 12.35
C GLU A 227 -14.00 9.95 12.96
N ASN A 228 -12.90 9.26 12.69
CA ASN A 228 -12.65 7.90 13.17
C ASN A 228 -11.51 7.81 14.19
N ARG A 229 -11.28 8.86 15.00
CA ARG A 229 -10.12 8.97 15.93
C ARG A 229 -9.74 7.68 16.67
N ASN A 230 -10.73 7.02 17.29
CA ASN A 230 -10.52 5.83 18.14
C ASN A 230 -10.12 4.58 17.34
N LYS A 231 -10.13 4.66 16.01
CA LYS A 231 -9.70 3.63 15.07
C LYS A 231 -8.31 3.89 14.50
N PHE A 232 -7.76 5.08 14.72
CA PHE A 232 -6.45 5.50 14.21
C PHE A 232 -5.40 5.65 15.29
N TYR A 233 -5.79 5.99 16.52
CA TYR A 233 -4.86 6.21 17.63
C TYR A 233 -5.55 6.09 18.99
N ARG A 234 -4.74 5.94 20.02
CA ARG A 234 -5.09 6.08 21.43
C ARG A 234 -4.51 7.38 21.95
N THR A 235 -5.09 7.92 23.01
CA THR A 235 -4.55 9.09 23.70
C THR A 235 -4.01 8.73 25.08
N GLU A 236 -2.97 9.45 25.52
CA GLU A 236 -2.36 9.34 26.87
C GLU A 236 -3.36 9.65 28.01
#